data_AF-A0A7J3NM91-F1
#
_entry.id   AF-A0A7J3NM91-F1
#
_cell.length_a   1.000
_cell.length_b   1.000
_cell.length_c   1.000
_cell.angle_alpha   90.00
_cell.angle_beta   90.00
_cell.angle_gamma   90.00
#
_symmetry.space_group_name_H-M   'P 1'
#
loop_
_entity.id
_entity.type
_entity.pdbx_description
1 polymer ?
#
loop_
_entity_poly.entity_id
_entity_poly.type
_entity_poly.pdbx_seq_one_letter_code
_entity_poly.pdbx_strand_id
1 'polypeptide(L)'
;MIHNVYIMRKSGECLISRKYGSLEADDDLVTGFLSAILNFGEQIDGERVESIVMGNKKFVYTSIDDLIFIAYADKDDLVKESLEHIGQRFMEKYGEALRDWRGDKSMFEDFMNVMDTILGEKGGGEDLKADDVIEKLKKGVISATEASQQLVDFFLKKVKGK
;
A
#
# COMPACT_ATOMS: atom_id res chain seq x y z
N MET A 1 10.14 5.30 -5.40
CA MET A 1 9.47 4.97 -4.14
C MET A 1 7.97 4.69 -4.30
N ILE A 2 7.45 3.68 -3.57
CA ILE A 2 6.00 3.48 -3.37
C ILE A 2 5.50 4.46 -2.31
N HIS A 3 4.44 5.19 -2.61
CA HIS A 3 3.82 6.18 -1.73
C HIS A 3 2.55 5.65 -1.06
N ASN A 4 1.72 4.89 -1.76
CA ASN A 4 0.51 4.29 -1.18
C ASN A 4 0.22 2.94 -1.85
N VAL A 5 -0.39 2.03 -1.09
CA VAL A 5 -1.02 0.82 -1.63
C VAL A 5 -2.46 0.76 -1.19
N TYR A 6 -3.36 0.46 -2.13
CA TYR A 6 -4.78 0.30 -1.91
C TYR A 6 -5.21 -1.12 -2.26
N ILE A 7 -6.16 -1.65 -1.50
CA ILE A 7 -6.96 -2.81 -1.87
C ILE A 7 -8.40 -2.35 -1.86
N MET A 8 -9.08 -2.47 -3.00
CA MET A 8 -10.47 -2.05 -3.16
C MET A 8 -11.29 -3.08 -3.92
N ARG A 9 -12.61 -3.04 -3.77
CA ARG A 9 -13.52 -3.75 -4.67
C ARG A 9 -13.63 -3.03 -6.01
N LYS A 10 -14.04 -3.74 -7.06
CA LYS A 10 -14.36 -3.13 -8.37
C LYS A 10 -15.44 -2.03 -8.27
N SER A 11 -16.32 -2.12 -7.28
CA SER A 11 -17.31 -1.08 -6.95
C SER A 11 -16.71 0.24 -6.44
N GLY A 12 -15.42 0.28 -6.12
CA GLY A 12 -14.73 1.43 -5.55
C GLY A 12 -14.68 1.45 -4.02
N GLU A 13 -15.21 0.43 -3.34
CA GLU A 13 -15.13 0.32 -1.87
C GLU A 13 -13.69 0.05 -1.43
N CYS A 14 -13.10 0.97 -0.66
CA CYS A 14 -11.76 0.83 -0.10
C CYS A 14 -11.73 -0.16 1.07
N LEU A 15 -10.96 -1.24 0.95
CA LEU A 15 -10.76 -2.25 2.00
C LEU A 15 -9.53 -1.93 2.86
N ILE A 16 -8.43 -1.60 2.20
CA ILE A 16 -7.17 -1.21 2.83
C ILE A 16 -6.61 0.01 2.11
N SER A 17 -6.17 0.99 2.88
CA SER A 17 -5.22 2.02 2.44
C SER A 17 -3.98 1.96 3.33
N ARG A 18 -2.81 1.78 2.72
CA ARG A 18 -1.52 1.77 3.42
C ARG A 18 -0.63 2.85 2.82
N LYS A 19 -0.36 3.88 3.63
CA LYS A 19 0.43 5.05 3.25
C LYS A 19 1.91 4.84 3.63
N TYR A 20 2.77 5.05 2.64
CA TYR A 20 4.23 4.96 2.69
C TYR A 20 4.94 6.30 2.37
N GLY A 21 4.23 7.22 1.73
CA GLY A 21 4.72 8.57 1.38
C GLY A 21 3.86 9.65 2.01
N SER A 22 4.01 10.89 1.51
CA SER A 22 3.31 12.06 2.05
C SER A 22 1.97 12.38 1.39
N LEU A 23 1.42 11.50 0.53
CA LEU A 23 0.15 11.75 -0.14
C LEU A 23 -0.98 12.02 0.87
N GLU A 24 -1.54 13.23 0.86
CA GLU A 24 -2.71 13.58 1.65
C GLU A 24 -3.93 13.66 0.72
N ALA A 25 -4.68 12.56 0.67
CA ALA A 25 -5.92 12.45 -0.06
C ALA A 25 -6.88 11.55 0.73
N ASP A 26 -8.18 11.78 0.56
CA ASP A 26 -9.21 10.92 1.11
C ASP A 26 -9.23 9.58 0.35
N ASP A 27 -9.14 8.47 1.08
CA ASP A 27 -8.97 7.14 0.48
C ASP A 27 -10.21 6.68 -0.30
N ASP A 28 -11.41 7.05 0.16
CA ASP A 28 -12.67 6.70 -0.50
C ASP A 28 -12.85 7.52 -1.79
N LEU A 29 -12.41 8.79 -1.79
CA LEU A 29 -12.35 9.61 -3.01
C LEU A 29 -11.38 9.02 -4.05
N VAL A 30 -10.17 8.63 -3.62
CA VAL A 30 -9.15 8.05 -4.50
C VAL A 30 -9.66 6.73 -5.11
N THR A 31 -10.15 5.81 -4.28
CA THR A 31 -10.61 4.49 -4.75
C THR A 31 -11.88 4.58 -5.60
N GLY A 32 -12.82 5.46 -5.26
CA GLY A 32 -14.01 5.73 -6.08
C GLY A 32 -13.65 6.29 -7.47
N PHE A 33 -12.70 7.23 -7.54
CA PHE A 33 -12.21 7.76 -8.81
C PHE A 33 -11.49 6.71 -9.66
N LEU A 34 -10.63 5.91 -9.04
CA LEU A 34 -9.90 4.84 -9.72
C LEU A 34 -10.86 3.77 -10.27
N SER A 35 -11.89 3.37 -9.51
CA SER A 35 -12.94 2.45 -10.00
C SER A 35 -13.61 3.01 -11.26
N ALA A 36 -14.01 4.29 -11.26
CA ALA A 36 -14.64 4.92 -12.42
C ALA A 36 -13.74 4.89 -13.66
N ILE A 37 -12.45 5.20 -13.52
CA ILE A 37 -11.49 5.15 -14.64
C ILE A 37 -11.30 3.72 -15.16
N LEU A 38 -11.12 2.76 -14.26
CA LEU A 38 -10.88 1.37 -14.65
C LEU A 38 -12.10 0.79 -15.38
N ASN A 39 -13.31 1.04 -14.86
CA ASN A 39 -14.56 0.64 -15.51
C ASN A 39 -14.76 1.33 -16.86
N PHE A 40 -14.39 2.62 -16.97
CA PHE A 40 -14.46 3.35 -18.23
C PHE A 40 -13.48 2.80 -19.28
N GLY A 41 -12.26 2.47 -18.87
CA GLY A 41 -11.25 1.86 -19.75
C GLY A 41 -11.74 0.52 -20.32
N GLU A 42 -12.25 -0.36 -19.45
CA GLU A 42 -12.80 -1.66 -19.87
C GLU A 42 -13.97 -1.50 -20.88
N GLN A 43 -14.77 -0.44 -20.78
CA GLN A 43 -15.88 -0.20 -21.71
C GLN A 43 -15.45 0.26 -23.11
N ILE A 44 -14.31 0.94 -23.23
CA ILE A 44 -13.86 1.51 -24.52
C ILE A 44 -13.20 0.45 -25.40
N ASP A 45 -12.31 -0.31 -24.79
CA ASP A 45 -11.31 -1.13 -25.47
C ASP A 45 -11.61 -2.62 -25.26
N GLY A 46 -12.25 -2.97 -24.13
CA GLY A 46 -12.38 -4.35 -23.68
C GLY A 46 -11.12 -4.85 -22.97
N GLU A 47 -10.00 -4.13 -23.09
CA GLU A 47 -8.81 -4.36 -22.29
C GLU A 47 -8.88 -3.67 -20.92
N ARG A 48 -8.17 -4.27 -19.97
CA ARG A 48 -7.96 -3.66 -18.66
C ARG A 48 -6.92 -2.58 -18.81
N VAL A 49 -7.18 -1.42 -18.20
CA VAL A 49 -6.11 -0.45 -18.02
C VAL A 49 -4.94 -1.16 -17.33
N GLU A 50 -3.68 -0.80 -17.65
CA GLU A 50 -2.49 -1.31 -16.92
C GLU A 50 -1.81 -0.31 -15.96
N SER A 51 -1.77 0.98 -16.32
CA SER A 51 -1.26 2.05 -15.44
C SER A 51 -1.83 3.43 -15.79
N ILE A 52 -1.99 4.30 -14.78
CA ILE A 52 -2.32 5.73 -14.96
C ILE A 52 -1.07 6.53 -14.61
N VAL A 53 -0.50 7.25 -15.57
CA VAL A 53 0.71 8.05 -15.37
C VAL A 53 0.35 9.52 -15.16
N MET A 54 0.86 10.12 -14.07
CA MET A 54 0.65 11.52 -13.70
C MET A 54 1.99 12.18 -13.37
N GLY A 55 2.57 12.86 -14.36
CA GLY A 55 3.87 13.48 -14.22
C GLY A 55 4.97 12.45 -13.91
N ASN A 56 5.64 12.60 -12.77
CA ASN A 56 6.66 11.67 -12.29
C ASN A 56 6.12 10.55 -11.40
N LYS A 57 4.79 10.39 -11.30
CA LYS A 57 4.12 9.37 -10.51
C LYS A 57 3.24 8.49 -11.40
N LYS A 58 2.88 7.32 -10.90
CA LYS A 58 1.93 6.42 -11.55
C LYS A 58 1.09 5.64 -10.55
N PHE A 59 -0.13 5.32 -10.95
CA PHE A 59 -0.87 4.20 -10.39
C PHE A 59 -0.62 2.96 -11.23
N VAL A 60 -0.25 1.86 -10.58
CA VAL A 60 -0.13 0.53 -11.18
C VAL A 60 -1.14 -0.38 -10.49
N TYR A 61 -1.76 -1.27 -11.24
CA TYR A 61 -2.81 -2.13 -10.69
C TYR A 61 -2.69 -3.57 -11.13
N THR A 62 -3.24 -4.46 -10.33
CA THR A 62 -3.56 -5.84 -10.68
C THR A 62 -4.91 -6.19 -10.08
N SER A 63 -5.58 -7.22 -10.59
CA SER A 63 -6.89 -7.63 -10.13
C SER A 63 -6.98 -9.14 -9.96
N ILE A 64 -7.65 -9.56 -8.90
CA ILE A 64 -7.96 -10.96 -8.61
C ILE A 64 -9.43 -10.99 -8.19
N ASP A 65 -10.25 -11.73 -8.92
CA ASP A 65 -11.70 -11.78 -8.77
C ASP A 65 -12.36 -10.37 -8.78
N ASP A 66 -13.05 -9.99 -7.70
CA ASP A 66 -13.71 -8.70 -7.51
C ASP A 66 -12.82 -7.64 -6.85
N LEU A 67 -11.54 -7.96 -6.62
CA LEU A 67 -10.60 -7.05 -5.97
C LEU A 67 -9.64 -6.44 -6.97
N ILE A 68 -9.28 -5.19 -6.67
CA ILE A 68 -8.26 -4.41 -7.36
C ILE A 68 -7.21 -4.02 -6.32
N PHE A 69 -5.97 -4.37 -6.62
CA PHE A 69 -4.79 -4.00 -5.85
C PHE A 69 -4.08 -2.89 -6.61
N ILE A 70 -3.73 -1.80 -5.93
CA ILE A 70 -3.21 -0.60 -6.57
C ILE A 70 -1.99 -0.09 -5.81
N ALA A 71 -0.92 0.23 -6.51
CA ALA A 71 0.23 0.95 -5.98
C ALA A 71 0.31 2.34 -6.61
N TYR A 72 0.43 3.37 -5.77
CA TYR A 72 0.85 4.71 -6.17
C TYR A 72 2.36 4.83 -5.95
N ALA A 73 3.14 5.04 -7.01
CA ALA A 73 4.59 4.98 -6.98
C ALA A 73 5.24 6.04 -7.89
N ASP A 74 6.56 6.19 -7.79
CA ASP A 74 7.30 6.96 -8.80
C ASP A 74 7.23 6.24 -10.14
N LYS A 75 7.26 7.01 -11.23
CA LYS A 75 7.08 6.51 -12.60
C LYS A 75 8.06 5.37 -12.94
N ASP A 76 9.28 5.44 -12.44
CA ASP A 76 10.36 4.51 -12.79
C ASP A 76 10.41 3.28 -11.87
N ASP A 77 9.60 3.21 -10.80
CA ASP A 77 9.61 2.05 -9.91
C ASP A 77 8.93 0.83 -10.52
N LEU A 78 9.53 -0.33 -10.35
CA LEU A 78 8.94 -1.61 -10.70
C LEU A 78 8.17 -2.18 -9.49
N VAL A 79 6.86 -1.96 -9.47
CA VAL A 79 6.01 -2.32 -8.31
C VAL A 79 5.03 -3.45 -8.60
N LYS A 80 4.93 -3.87 -9.87
CA LYS A 80 3.92 -4.84 -10.34
C LYS A 80 4.08 -6.20 -9.66
N GLU A 81 5.29 -6.75 -9.62
CA GLU A 81 5.59 -8.05 -9.00
C GLU A 81 5.23 -8.04 -7.50
N SER A 82 5.61 -6.99 -6.78
CA SER A 82 5.27 -6.85 -5.36
C SER A 82 3.75 -6.72 -5.15
N LEU A 83 3.06 -6.00 -6.04
CA LEU A 83 1.61 -5.83 -5.97
C LEU A 83 0.86 -7.14 -6.27
N GLU A 84 1.35 -7.94 -7.20
CA GLU A 84 0.85 -9.29 -7.48
C GLU A 84 1.07 -10.23 -6.29
N HIS A 85 2.25 -10.17 -5.67
CA HIS A 85 2.54 -10.93 -4.46
C HIS A 85 1.62 -10.53 -3.30
N ILE A 86 1.40 -9.22 -3.08
CA ILE A 86 0.41 -8.72 -2.11
C ILE A 86 -0.98 -9.31 -2.42
N GLY A 87 -1.40 -9.28 -3.69
CA GLY A 87 -2.69 -9.81 -4.10
C GLY A 87 -2.86 -11.29 -3.78
N GLN A 88 -1.87 -12.11 -4.10
CA GLN A 88 -1.87 -13.54 -3.79
C GLN A 88 -1.98 -13.78 -2.28
N ARG A 89 -1.15 -13.12 -1.48
CA ARG A 89 -1.14 -13.28 -0.01
C ARG A 89 -2.44 -12.80 0.63
N PHE A 90 -3.07 -11.78 0.06
CA PHE A 90 -4.36 -11.30 0.53
C PHE A 90 -5.47 -12.32 0.26
N MET A 91 -5.50 -12.88 -0.95
CA MET A 91 -6.50 -13.90 -1.34
C MET A 91 -6.32 -15.21 -0.58
N GLU A 92 -5.08 -15.65 -0.36
CA GLU A 92 -4.77 -16.81 0.49
C GLU A 92 -5.34 -16.66 1.91
N LYS A 93 -5.31 -15.43 2.46
CA LYS A 93 -5.69 -15.18 3.84
C LYS A 93 -7.18 -14.84 4.03
N TYR A 94 -7.77 -14.06 3.11
CA TYR A 94 -9.13 -13.52 3.27
C TYR A 94 -10.10 -13.89 2.15
N GLY A 95 -9.67 -14.60 1.11
CA GLY A 95 -10.51 -14.88 -0.06
C GLY A 95 -11.83 -15.58 0.29
N GLU A 96 -11.82 -16.50 1.25
CA GLU A 96 -13.04 -17.15 1.75
C GLU A 96 -13.88 -16.19 2.62
N ALA A 97 -13.25 -15.51 3.58
CA ALA A 97 -13.93 -14.61 4.52
C ALA A 97 -14.61 -13.41 3.81
N LEU A 98 -14.09 -13.01 2.65
CA LEU A 98 -14.63 -11.91 1.85
C LEU A 98 -16.00 -12.20 1.24
N ARG A 99 -16.38 -13.48 1.08
CA ARG A 99 -17.69 -13.85 0.51
C ARG A 99 -18.85 -13.43 1.40
N ASP A 100 -18.64 -13.50 2.71
CA ASP A 100 -19.64 -13.15 3.73
C ASP A 100 -19.33 -11.81 4.42
N TRP A 101 -18.33 -11.06 3.93
CA TRP A 101 -17.92 -9.79 4.51
C TRP A 101 -18.98 -8.71 4.34
N ARG A 102 -19.25 -7.97 5.42
CA ARG A 102 -20.31 -6.95 5.52
C ARG A 102 -19.81 -5.54 5.88
N GLY A 103 -18.56 -5.22 5.56
CA GLY A 103 -18.03 -3.85 5.69
C GLY A 103 -17.12 -3.59 6.90
N ASP A 104 -16.82 -4.59 7.72
CA ASP A 104 -15.89 -4.42 8.85
C ASP A 104 -14.43 -4.42 8.35
N LYS A 105 -13.85 -3.23 8.18
CA LYS A 105 -12.46 -3.08 7.70
C LYS A 105 -11.41 -3.54 8.72
N SER A 106 -11.76 -3.64 10.01
CA SER A 106 -10.79 -3.97 11.08
C SER A 106 -10.18 -5.37 10.91
N MET A 107 -10.89 -6.28 10.24
CA MET A 107 -10.39 -7.64 9.96
C MET A 107 -9.15 -7.67 9.06
N PHE A 108 -8.81 -6.56 8.40
CA PHE A 108 -7.68 -6.46 7.50
C PHE A 108 -6.46 -5.75 8.10
N GLU A 109 -6.57 -5.21 9.32
CA GLU A 109 -5.49 -4.42 9.95
C GLU A 109 -4.20 -5.21 10.08
N ASP A 110 -4.28 -6.50 10.42
CA ASP A 110 -3.13 -7.37 10.58
C ASP A 110 -2.45 -7.70 9.24
N PHE A 111 -3.12 -7.48 8.11
CA PHE A 111 -2.51 -7.61 6.79
C PHE A 111 -1.54 -6.48 6.46
N MET A 112 -1.66 -5.31 7.11
CA MET A 112 -0.73 -4.20 6.87
C MET A 112 0.73 -4.61 7.16
N ASN A 113 0.95 -5.45 8.17
CA ASN A 113 2.29 -5.99 8.48
C ASN A 113 2.84 -6.91 7.38
N VAL A 114 1.95 -7.63 6.69
CA VAL A 114 2.32 -8.49 5.55
C VAL A 114 2.71 -7.61 4.37
N MET A 115 1.94 -6.56 4.09
CA MET A 115 2.26 -5.57 3.06
C MET A 115 3.61 -4.92 3.34
N ASP A 116 3.85 -4.47 4.57
CA ASP A 116 5.11 -3.85 4.98
C ASP A 116 6.30 -4.81 4.86
N THR A 117 6.09 -6.12 5.05
CA THR A 117 7.13 -7.13 4.86
C THR A 117 7.46 -7.30 3.38
N ILE A 118 6.43 -7.49 2.54
CA ILE A 118 6.59 -7.67 1.09
C ILE A 118 7.24 -6.43 0.45
N LEU A 119 6.85 -5.24 0.89
CA LEU A 119 7.38 -3.99 0.37
C LEU A 119 8.72 -3.64 1.02
N GLY A 120 8.92 -3.94 2.30
CA GLY A 120 10.20 -3.76 3.00
C GLY A 120 11.34 -4.62 2.43
N GLU A 121 11.03 -5.74 1.77
CA GLU A 121 12.03 -6.57 1.08
C GLU A 121 12.50 -5.99 -0.27
N LYS A 122 11.77 -5.05 -0.90
CA LYS A 122 12.13 -4.47 -2.21
C LYS A 122 11.94 -2.95 -2.40
N GLY A 123 11.45 -2.18 -1.42
CA GLY A 123 11.22 -0.75 -1.62
C GLY A 123 10.80 0.03 -0.38
N GLY A 124 11.59 1.04 -0.02
CA GLY A 124 11.13 2.30 0.59
C GLY A 124 10.49 2.26 1.98
N GLY A 125 10.23 1.09 2.58
CA GLY A 125 9.75 0.97 3.96
C GLY A 125 10.76 1.42 5.03
N GLU A 126 11.95 1.86 4.61
CA GLU A 126 13.06 2.23 5.47
C GLU A 126 12.93 3.63 6.06
N ASP A 127 12.32 4.57 5.33
CA ASP A 127 12.13 5.95 5.81
C ASP A 127 10.94 6.06 6.76
N LEU A 128 9.93 5.18 6.61
CA LEU A 128 8.72 5.18 7.44
C LEU A 128 8.96 4.78 8.90
N LYS A 129 9.88 3.85 9.15
CA LYS A 129 10.25 3.50 10.53
C LYS A 129 11.02 4.63 11.19
N ALA A 130 11.83 5.37 10.44
CA ALA A 130 12.50 6.55 10.96
C ALA A 130 11.52 7.70 11.20
N ASP A 131 10.59 7.94 10.27
CA ASP A 131 9.58 8.98 10.35
C ASP A 131 8.59 8.73 11.49
N ASP A 132 8.14 7.49 11.71
CA ASP A 132 7.29 7.11 12.84
C ASP A 132 7.99 7.34 14.19
N VAL A 133 9.29 7.03 14.28
CA VAL A 133 10.10 7.31 15.48
C VAL A 133 10.24 8.83 15.69
N ILE A 134 10.46 9.60 14.63
CA ILE A 134 10.54 11.06 14.69
C ILE A 134 9.19 11.67 15.10
N GLU A 135 8.07 11.14 14.60
CA GLU A 135 6.73 11.62 14.94
C GLU A 135 6.37 11.33 16.40
N LYS A 136 6.67 10.12 16.90
CA LYS A 136 6.52 9.77 18.32
C LYS A 136 7.35 10.68 19.23
N LEU A 137 8.57 11.02 18.81
CA LEU A 137 9.42 11.97 19.53
C LEU A 137 8.79 13.37 19.56
N LYS A 138 8.31 13.87 18.42
CA LYS A 138 7.63 15.19 18.33
C LYS A 138 6.38 15.28 19.20
N LYS A 139 5.62 14.18 19.29
CA LYS A 139 4.42 14.08 20.14
C LYS A 139 4.75 13.83 21.62
N GLY A 140 6.03 13.68 21.98
CA GLY A 140 6.46 13.39 23.36
C GLY A 140 6.08 11.99 23.85
N VAL A 141 5.75 11.08 22.93
CA VAL A 141 5.38 9.69 23.24
C VAL A 141 6.62 8.88 23.64
N ILE A 142 7.78 9.24 23.10
CA ILE A 142 9.07 8.64 23.43
C ILE A 142 10.09 9.74 23.75
N SER A 143 11.08 9.42 24.58
CA SER A 143 12.20 10.29 24.88
C SER A 143 13.20 10.35 23.72
N ALA A 144 14.04 11.39 23.71
CA ALA A 144 15.14 11.52 22.74
C ALA A 144 16.11 10.33 22.79
N THR A 145 16.32 9.75 23.98
CA THR A 145 17.18 8.58 24.16
C THR A 145 16.56 7.32 23.55
N GLU A 146 15.26 7.11 23.75
CA GLU A 146 14.53 5.98 23.13
C GLU A 146 14.46 6.11 21.61
N ALA A 147 14.20 7.31 21.10
CA ALA A 147 14.21 7.57 19.67
C ALA A 147 15.60 7.28 19.06
N SER A 148 16.67 7.74 19.72
CA SER A 148 18.05 7.48 19.31
C SER A 148 18.35 5.98 19.26
N GLN A 149 17.98 5.23 20.31
CA GLN A 149 18.21 3.79 20.36
C GLN A 149 17.47 3.06 19.23
N GLN A 150 16.20 3.39 19.00
CA GLN A 150 15.39 2.75 17.95
C GLN A 150 15.94 3.04 16.55
N LEU A 151 16.37 4.27 16.28
CA LEU A 151 16.99 4.65 15.00
C LEU A 151 18.34 3.95 14.81
N VAL A 152 19.18 3.92 15.85
CA VAL A 152 20.49 3.25 15.79
C VAL A 152 20.34 1.75 15.56
N ASP A 153 19.44 1.08 16.28
CA ASP A 153 19.17 -0.35 16.09
C ASP A 153 18.61 -0.66 14.71
N PHE A 154 17.76 0.24 14.19
CA PHE A 154 17.25 0.17 12.83
C PHE A 154 18.38 0.24 11.80
N PHE A 155 19.27 1.24 11.88
CA PHE A 155 20.40 1.39 10.95
C PHE A 155 21.48 0.32 11.15
N LEU A 156 21.68 -0.23 12.35
CA LEU A 156 22.64 -1.32 12.57
C LEU A 156 22.16 -2.64 11.97
N LYS A 157 20.87 -2.94 12.03
CA LYS A 157 20.28 -4.09 11.32
C LYS A 157 20.49 -3.97 9.81
N LYS A 158 20.44 -2.75 9.26
CA LYS A 158 20.73 -2.46 7.84
C LYS A 158 22.17 -2.77 7.44
N VAL A 159 23.15 -2.53 8.32
CA VAL A 159 24.57 -2.80 8.04
C VAL A 159 24.90 -4.30 8.10
N LYS A 160 24.22 -5.07 8.95
CA LYS A 160 24.47 -6.51 9.14
C LYS A 160 23.73 -7.42 8.14
N GLY A 161 22.77 -6.88 7.38
CA GLY A 161 21.95 -7.62 6.41
C GLY A 161 22.42 -7.51 4.94
N LYS A 162 23.58 -6.92 4.68
CA LYS A 162 24.29 -6.95 3.39
C LYS A 162 25.44 -7.94 3.46
#